data_AF-A0A0Q7TGM4-F1
#
_entry.id   AF-A0A0Q7TGM4-F1
#
_cell.length_a   1.000
_cell.length_b   1.000
_cell.length_c   1.000
_cell.angle_alpha   90.00
_cell.angle_beta   90.00
_cell.angle_gamma   90.00
#
_symmetry.space_group_name_H-M   'P 1'
#
loop_
_entity.id
_entity.type
_entity.pdbx_description
1 polymer ?
#
loop_
_entity_poly.entity_id
_entity_poly.type
_entity_poly.pdbx_seq_one_letter_code
_entity_poly.pdbx_strand_id
1 'polypeptide(L)'
;MDEDVELAALRRRAYGPDADIDAAGLARLTELQSRSHDMPDLVEAVPAELRPVPEAEAAAAPAAAASDPAPASAPTLRDRVRIGWPLLLAGALGGAVLAGAVGAGASQFDRPYATLTAPAGAEPSDRGPFGSGIPYGTVGEIEVGTSVQAGEPCLWLRVPIEFADGFFGDEMTEPIEFADCAPEPFIPRLRLTVGAMNGGWGSTFPVTADAFPDVPAGSSLEFSLRDDVVIVRLAEPATPSPAQDPADGAT
;
A
#
# COMPACT_ATOMS: atom_id res chain seq x y z
N MET A 1 -12.96 -35.10 16.73
CA MET A 1 -11.81 -34.61 15.96
C MET A 1 -11.59 -33.19 16.43
N ASP A 2 -10.34 -32.80 16.68
CA ASP A 2 -10.02 -31.44 17.12
C ASP A 2 -10.37 -30.46 16.00
N GLU A 3 -11.09 -29.38 16.31
CA GLU A 3 -11.54 -28.39 15.33
C GLU A 3 -10.35 -27.69 14.67
N ASP A 4 -9.23 -27.53 15.39
CA ASP A 4 -8.00 -26.96 14.84
C ASP A 4 -7.34 -27.89 13.81
N VAL A 5 -7.41 -29.20 14.05
CA VAL A 5 -6.91 -30.22 13.11
C VAL A 5 -7.79 -30.27 11.86
N GLU A 6 -9.12 -30.15 12.02
CA GLU A 6 -10.05 -30.06 10.90
C GLU A 6 -9.81 -28.79 10.07
N LEU A 7 -9.65 -27.63 10.72
CA LEU A 7 -9.37 -26.35 10.07
C LEU A 7 -8.03 -26.39 9.29
N ALA A 8 -6.97 -26.95 9.88
CA ALA A 8 -5.68 -27.10 9.23
C ALA A 8 -5.76 -28.02 8.00
N ALA A 9 -6.52 -29.12 8.08
CA ALA A 9 -6.74 -30.02 6.95
C ALA A 9 -7.51 -29.34 5.81
N LEU A 10 -8.57 -28.59 6.14
CA LEU A 10 -9.36 -27.85 5.15
C LEU A 10 -8.55 -26.72 4.49
N ARG A 11 -7.73 -25.97 5.25
CA ARG A 11 -6.83 -24.96 4.68
C ARG A 11 -5.83 -25.56 3.70
N ARG A 12 -5.28 -26.75 4.02
CA ARG A 12 -4.37 -27.46 3.11
C ARG A 12 -5.06 -27.90 1.83
N ARG A 13 -6.32 -28.35 1.89
CA ARG A 13 -7.09 -28.72 0.69
C ARG A 13 -7.58 -27.51 -0.11
N ALA A 14 -7.79 -26.37 0.54
CA ALA A 14 -8.22 -25.14 -0.14
C ALA A 14 -7.05 -24.40 -0.80
N TYR A 15 -5.88 -24.39 -0.16
CA TYR A 15 -4.77 -23.51 -0.54
C TYR A 15 -3.44 -24.25 -0.75
N GLY A 16 -3.37 -25.57 -0.56
CA GLY A 16 -2.15 -26.34 -0.76
C GLY A 16 -1.80 -26.60 -2.24
N PRO A 17 -0.61 -27.16 -2.52
CA PRO A 17 -0.17 -27.47 -3.88
C PRO A 17 -1.09 -28.47 -4.59
N ASP A 18 -1.76 -29.34 -3.82
CA ASP A 18 -2.74 -30.31 -4.30
C ASP A 18 -4.18 -29.89 -3.96
N ALA A 19 -4.50 -28.59 -4.12
CA ALA A 19 -5.80 -28.06 -3.71
C ALA A 19 -6.97 -28.77 -4.43
N ASP A 20 -7.82 -29.45 -3.66
CA ASP A 20 -8.90 -30.31 -4.13
C ASP A 20 -10.21 -30.15 -3.31
N ILE A 21 -10.42 -28.98 -2.73
CA ILE A 21 -11.59 -28.72 -1.90
C ILE A 21 -12.88 -28.57 -2.73
N ASP A 22 -13.97 -29.17 -2.27
CA ASP A 22 -15.30 -29.03 -2.87
C ASP A 22 -16.10 -27.89 -2.21
N ALA A 23 -17.28 -27.61 -2.74
CA ALA A 23 -18.14 -26.54 -2.22
C ALA A 23 -18.56 -26.76 -0.75
N ALA A 24 -18.76 -28.02 -0.35
CA ALA A 24 -19.09 -28.37 1.03
C ALA A 24 -17.91 -28.12 1.97
N GLY A 25 -16.69 -28.48 1.55
CA GLY A 25 -15.46 -28.21 2.29
C GLY A 25 -15.19 -26.71 2.46
N LEU A 26 -15.44 -25.90 1.42
CA LEU A 26 -15.30 -24.45 1.51
C LEU A 26 -16.29 -23.84 2.52
N ALA A 27 -17.56 -24.25 2.48
CA ALA A 27 -18.56 -23.78 3.45
C ALA A 27 -18.16 -24.12 4.89
N ARG A 28 -17.63 -25.34 5.12
CA ARG A 28 -17.13 -25.77 6.41
C ARG A 28 -15.89 -24.99 6.87
N LEU A 29 -14.98 -24.68 5.94
CA LEU A 29 -13.81 -23.87 6.22
C LEU A 29 -14.22 -22.46 6.69
N THR A 30 -15.16 -21.82 6.00
CA THR A 30 -15.67 -20.49 6.37
C THR A 30 -16.33 -20.49 7.75
N GLU A 31 -17.14 -21.52 8.07
CA GLU A 31 -17.78 -21.67 9.38
C GLU A 31 -16.75 -21.83 10.52
N LEU A 32 -15.70 -22.62 10.31
CA LEU A 32 -14.63 -22.79 11.30
C LEU A 32 -13.80 -21.51 11.47
N GLN A 33 -13.53 -20.79 10.38
CA GLN A 33 -12.82 -19.51 10.43
C GLN A 33 -13.61 -18.44 11.21
N SER A 34 -14.92 -18.33 10.99
CA SER A 34 -15.74 -17.36 11.73
C SER A 34 -15.75 -17.69 13.23
N ARG A 35 -15.91 -18.97 13.61
CA ARG A 35 -15.88 -19.37 15.03
C ARG A 35 -14.53 -19.17 15.70
N SER A 36 -13.42 -19.38 14.97
CA SER A 36 -12.08 -19.09 15.49
C SER A 36 -11.84 -17.60 15.73
N HIS A 37 -12.53 -16.73 14.98
CA HIS A 37 -12.44 -15.27 15.12
C HIS A 37 -13.33 -14.74 16.25
N ASP A 38 -14.45 -15.41 16.51
CA ASP A 38 -15.39 -15.09 17.60
C ASP A 38 -14.95 -15.61 18.97
N MET A 39 -13.87 -16.41 19.04
CA MET A 39 -13.22 -16.71 20.32
C MET A 39 -12.53 -15.43 20.80
N PRO A 40 -13.05 -14.74 21.83
CA PRO A 40 -12.35 -13.60 22.40
C PRO A 40 -10.98 -14.10 22.82
N ASP A 41 -9.96 -13.42 22.33
CA ASP A 41 -8.57 -13.65 22.70
C ASP A 41 -8.54 -13.67 24.23
N LEU A 42 -8.44 -14.88 24.81
CA LEU A 42 -8.17 -15.09 26.21
C LEU A 42 -6.69 -14.73 26.43
N VAL A 43 -6.31 -13.52 26.02
CA VAL A 43 -5.18 -12.81 26.56
C VAL A 43 -5.52 -12.68 28.03
N GLU A 44 -4.90 -13.58 28.78
CA GLU A 44 -4.48 -13.43 30.16
C GLU A 44 -5.02 -12.16 30.80
N ALA A 45 -5.88 -12.37 31.79
CA ALA A 45 -6.06 -11.43 32.86
C ALA A 45 -4.67 -10.96 33.34
N VAL A 46 -4.20 -9.84 32.80
CA VAL A 46 -3.04 -9.13 33.33
C VAL A 46 -3.42 -8.82 34.77
N PRO A 47 -2.73 -9.38 35.78
CA PRO A 47 -3.06 -9.09 37.16
C PRO A 47 -3.00 -7.58 37.35
N ALA A 48 -4.02 -7.02 38.01
CA ALA A 48 -4.22 -5.58 38.19
C ALA A 48 -3.08 -4.86 38.96
N GLU A 49 -1.97 -5.54 39.26
CA GLU A 49 -0.82 -5.04 40.00
C GLU A 49 0.17 -4.20 39.16
N LEU A 50 -0.03 -4.07 37.84
CA LEU A 50 0.76 -3.18 36.98
C LEU A 50 -0.02 -1.97 36.48
N ARG A 51 -0.88 -1.39 37.33
CA ARG A 51 -1.40 -0.04 37.08
C ARG A 51 -0.25 0.96 37.30
N PRO A 52 0.10 1.81 36.32
CA PRO A 52 1.04 2.90 36.57
C PRO A 52 0.49 3.81 37.66
N VAL A 53 1.34 4.11 38.64
CA VAL A 53 1.08 5.09 39.70
C VAL A 53 0.76 6.44 39.03
N PRO A 54 -0.31 7.16 39.42
CA PRO A 54 -0.55 8.50 38.91
C PRO A 54 0.62 9.40 39.30
N GLU A 55 1.37 9.85 38.30
CA GLU A 55 2.46 10.78 38.45
C GLU A 55 1.90 12.12 38.96
N ALA A 56 2.59 12.66 39.95
CA ALA A 56 2.18 13.80 40.73
C ALA A 56 1.99 15.05 39.86
N GLU A 57 0.89 15.73 40.18
CA GLU A 57 0.55 17.14 39.91
C GLU A 57 1.79 18.03 39.64
N ALA A 58 2.12 18.19 38.36
CA ALA A 58 3.11 19.17 37.92
C ALA A 58 2.43 20.56 37.88
N ALA A 59 3.00 21.47 38.65
CA ALA A 59 2.53 22.82 38.90
C ALA A 59 2.23 23.63 37.63
N ALA A 60 1.19 24.46 37.73
CA ALA A 60 0.76 25.41 36.73
C ALA A 60 1.91 26.29 36.22
N ALA A 61 2.16 26.22 34.90
CA ALA A 61 2.97 27.20 34.19
C ALA A 61 2.14 28.48 33.94
N PRO A 62 2.77 29.68 34.01
CA PRO A 62 2.08 30.95 33.80
C PRO A 62 1.64 31.12 32.34
N ALA A 63 0.43 31.67 32.16
CA ALA A 63 -0.16 31.99 30.86
C ALA A 63 0.75 32.94 30.05
N ALA A 64 1.23 32.46 28.91
CA ALA A 64 1.87 33.28 27.90
C ALA A 64 0.81 34.17 27.23
N ALA A 65 1.08 35.48 27.24
CA ALA A 65 0.23 36.50 26.64
C ALA A 65 0.09 36.30 25.13
N ALA A 66 -1.14 36.42 24.65
CA ALA A 66 -1.47 36.52 23.22
C ALA A 66 -0.69 37.68 22.59
N SER A 67 0.12 37.38 21.57
CA SER A 67 0.67 38.40 20.67
C SER A 67 -0.22 38.49 19.43
N ASP A 68 -0.67 39.71 19.16
CA ASP A 68 -1.46 40.07 17.97
C ASP A 68 -0.73 39.68 16.67
N PRO A 69 -1.42 39.06 15.69
CA PRO A 69 -0.87 38.94 14.35
C PRO A 69 -0.96 40.28 13.61
N ALA A 70 0.20 40.80 13.20
CA ALA A 70 0.32 41.92 12.27
C ALA A 70 -0.27 41.57 10.88
N PRO A 71 -0.79 42.55 10.11
CA PRO A 71 -1.45 42.29 8.84
C PRO A 71 -0.48 41.81 7.76
N ALA A 72 -0.89 40.76 7.05
CA ALA A 72 -0.20 40.19 5.90
C ALA A 72 -0.01 41.22 4.77
N SER A 73 1.21 41.33 4.26
CA SER A 73 1.49 41.99 2.99
C SER A 73 1.24 41.01 1.85
N ALA A 74 0.34 41.37 0.93
CA ALA A 74 0.01 40.58 -0.25
C ALA A 74 1.22 40.44 -1.20
N PRO A 75 1.52 39.24 -1.75
CA PRO A 75 2.42 39.13 -2.87
C PRO A 75 1.72 39.55 -4.16
N THR A 76 2.41 40.42 -4.91
CA THR A 76 1.98 40.98 -6.18
C THR A 76 2.25 40.01 -7.33
N LEU A 77 1.27 39.92 -8.23
CA LEU A 77 1.27 39.11 -9.44
C LEU A 77 1.92 39.91 -10.58
N ARG A 78 3.04 39.43 -11.14
CA ARG A 78 3.73 39.76 -12.44
C ARG A 78 5.21 39.35 -12.31
N ASP A 79 5.91 38.71 -13.25
CA ASP A 79 5.73 38.53 -14.69
C ASP A 79 6.74 37.47 -15.19
N ARG A 80 6.34 36.72 -16.23
CA ARG A 80 7.12 36.18 -17.38
C ARG A 80 8.27 35.18 -17.21
N VAL A 81 7.98 33.96 -17.69
CA VAL A 81 8.57 33.30 -18.87
C VAL A 81 10.03 33.62 -19.19
N ARG A 82 10.91 32.63 -18.96
CA ARG A 82 11.98 32.27 -19.90
C ARG A 82 12.18 30.76 -19.96
N ILE A 83 11.62 30.20 -21.03
CA ILE A 83 11.96 28.88 -21.58
C ILE A 83 13.45 28.88 -21.96
N GLY A 84 14.18 27.88 -21.49
CA GLY A 84 15.58 27.66 -21.85
C GLY A 84 15.91 26.18 -21.79
N TRP A 85 15.58 25.44 -22.85
CA TRP A 85 16.25 24.19 -23.21
C TRP A 85 17.71 24.52 -23.60
N PRO A 86 18.70 23.63 -23.36
CA PRO A 86 18.88 22.53 -24.32
C PRO A 86 19.42 21.19 -23.76
N LEU A 87 19.03 20.13 -24.49
CA LEU A 87 19.74 18.89 -24.85
C LEU A 87 21.20 18.68 -24.39
N LEU A 88 21.50 17.46 -23.93
CA LEU A 88 22.60 16.56 -24.36
C LEU A 88 22.38 15.16 -23.69
N LEU A 89 21.78 14.16 -24.36
CA LEU A 89 22.40 13.06 -25.14
C LEU A 89 23.39 12.16 -24.36
N ALA A 90 22.97 10.89 -24.13
CA ALA A 90 23.58 9.66 -24.69
C ALA A 90 23.85 8.49 -23.71
N GLY A 91 23.22 7.33 -24.01
CA GLY A 91 23.69 5.95 -23.75
C GLY A 91 23.19 5.28 -22.47
N ALA A 92 22.71 4.03 -22.42
CA ALA A 92 22.52 2.97 -23.41
C ALA A 92 21.72 1.81 -22.78
N LEU A 93 21.02 1.01 -23.61
CA LEU A 93 20.58 -0.40 -23.40
C LEU A 93 19.54 -0.64 -22.29
N GLY A 94 18.41 -1.34 -22.45
CA GLY A 94 17.83 -2.11 -23.55
C GLY A 94 16.66 -2.90 -22.94
N GLY A 95 15.46 -2.78 -23.51
CA GLY A 95 14.27 -3.50 -23.05
C GLY A 95 13.16 -3.36 -24.08
N ALA A 96 12.94 -4.43 -24.84
CA ALA A 96 12.02 -4.46 -25.97
C ALA A 96 10.56 -4.35 -25.52
N VAL A 97 9.89 -3.26 -25.88
CA VAL A 97 8.42 -3.15 -25.82
C VAL A 97 7.86 -3.75 -27.12
N LEU A 98 7.42 -5.01 -27.05
CA LEU A 98 6.60 -5.64 -28.09
C LEU A 98 5.22 -5.93 -27.51
N ALA A 99 4.22 -5.13 -27.87
CA ALA A 99 2.81 -5.44 -27.64
C ALA A 99 2.06 -5.41 -28.98
N GLY A 100 1.89 -6.60 -29.55
CA GLY A 100 1.04 -6.84 -30.71
C GLY A 100 -0.43 -6.72 -30.33
N ALA A 101 -1.18 -5.97 -31.13
CA ALA A 101 -2.61 -5.80 -30.98
C ALA A 101 -3.37 -6.83 -31.83
N VAL A 102 -3.86 -7.92 -31.22
CA VAL A 102 -5.05 -8.64 -31.69
C VAL A 102 -5.71 -9.36 -30.50
N GLY A 103 -7.00 -9.11 -30.23
CA GLY A 103 -7.80 -9.91 -29.30
C GLY A 103 -8.93 -9.12 -28.65
N ALA A 104 -10.14 -9.31 -29.17
CA ALA A 104 -11.39 -8.69 -28.71
C ALA A 104 -11.82 -9.20 -27.32
N GLY A 105 -12.34 -8.29 -26.49
CA GLY A 105 -13.22 -8.61 -25.36
C GLY A 105 -12.59 -8.95 -24.01
N ALA A 106 -11.26 -8.95 -23.86
CA ALA A 106 -10.68 -8.91 -22.52
C ALA A 106 -10.96 -7.52 -21.93
N SER A 107 -11.54 -7.48 -20.72
CA SER A 107 -11.70 -6.23 -20.00
C SER A 107 -10.34 -5.54 -19.95
N GLN A 108 -10.31 -4.22 -20.14
CA GLN A 108 -9.08 -3.44 -20.02
C GLN A 108 -8.34 -3.66 -18.69
N PHE A 109 -9.04 -4.18 -17.68
CA PHE A 109 -8.56 -4.51 -16.34
C PHE A 109 -7.81 -5.85 -16.24
N ASP A 110 -7.96 -6.78 -17.21
CA ASP A 110 -7.23 -8.05 -17.20
C ASP A 110 -5.79 -7.91 -17.72
N ARG A 111 -5.48 -6.81 -18.41
CA ARG A 111 -4.12 -6.55 -18.88
C ARG A 111 -3.29 -5.92 -17.77
N PRO A 112 -2.06 -6.41 -17.53
CA PRO A 112 -1.16 -5.74 -16.62
C PRO A 112 -0.88 -4.33 -17.13
N TYR A 113 -0.98 -3.36 -16.23
CA TYR A 113 -0.53 -1.99 -16.45
C TYR A 113 0.98 -1.96 -16.66
N ALA A 114 1.71 -2.70 -15.83
CA ALA A 114 3.15 -2.90 -15.96
C ALA A 114 3.55 -4.30 -15.49
N THR A 115 4.70 -4.77 -15.94
CA THR A 115 5.32 -6.00 -15.46
C THR A 115 6.80 -5.72 -15.27
N LEU A 116 7.29 -5.95 -14.06
CA LEU A 116 8.70 -5.78 -13.71
C LEU A 116 9.30 -7.15 -13.42
N THR A 117 10.53 -7.34 -13.87
CA THR A 117 11.33 -8.52 -13.56
C THR A 117 12.63 -8.04 -12.93
N ALA A 118 13.11 -8.74 -11.91
CA ALA A 118 14.40 -8.44 -11.33
C ALA A 118 15.48 -8.40 -12.44
N PRO A 119 16.35 -7.38 -12.47
CA PRO A 119 17.47 -7.35 -13.40
C PRO A 119 18.32 -8.61 -13.23
N ALA A 120 18.79 -9.19 -14.33
CA ALA A 120 19.64 -10.36 -14.26
C ALA A 120 20.93 -10.04 -13.48
N GLY A 121 21.15 -10.77 -12.39
CA GLY A 121 22.29 -10.52 -11.49
C GLY A 121 22.12 -9.27 -10.60
N ALA A 122 20.89 -8.81 -10.37
CA ALA A 122 20.63 -7.75 -9.42
C ALA A 122 21.20 -8.11 -8.05
N GLU A 123 22.03 -7.22 -7.50
CA GLU A 123 22.56 -7.37 -6.15
C GLU A 123 21.58 -6.77 -5.14
N PRO A 124 21.49 -7.35 -3.93
CA PRO A 124 20.76 -6.75 -2.83
C PRO A 124 21.28 -5.34 -2.52
N SER A 125 20.36 -4.41 -2.31
CA SER A 125 20.64 -3.02 -1.97
C SER A 125 19.96 -2.65 -0.67
N ASP A 126 20.56 -1.75 0.11
CA ASP A 126 20.00 -1.28 1.40
C ASP A 126 18.87 -0.24 1.21
N ARG A 127 18.16 -0.30 0.07
CA ARG A 127 17.10 0.65 -0.30
C ARG A 127 15.70 0.22 0.14
N GLY A 128 15.55 -0.93 0.78
CA GLY A 128 14.25 -1.43 1.25
C GLY A 128 13.97 -1.10 2.72
N PRO A 129 12.68 -1.04 3.12
CA PRO A 129 12.27 -0.75 4.50
C PRO A 129 12.76 -1.76 5.54
N PHE A 130 13.15 -2.94 5.08
CA PHE A 130 13.67 -4.02 5.92
C PHE A 130 15.17 -4.27 5.71
N GLY A 131 15.89 -3.28 5.17
CA GLY A 131 17.30 -3.36 4.84
C GLY A 131 17.51 -3.87 3.42
N SER A 132 18.22 -4.99 3.29
CA SER A 132 18.69 -5.50 1.99
C SER A 132 17.54 -6.06 1.14
N GLY A 133 17.35 -5.51 -0.06
CA GLY A 133 16.32 -5.92 -1.00
C GLY A 133 16.76 -5.84 -2.46
N ILE A 134 16.10 -6.61 -3.32
CA ILE A 134 16.33 -6.62 -4.77
C ILE A 134 15.44 -5.56 -5.43
N PRO A 135 16.00 -4.51 -6.04
CA PRO A 135 15.21 -3.53 -6.79
C PRO A 135 14.76 -4.12 -8.13
N TYR A 136 13.49 -3.94 -8.46
CA TYR A 136 12.88 -4.40 -9.73
C TYR A 136 12.81 -3.27 -10.77
N GLY A 137 12.81 -2.03 -10.32
CA GLY A 137 12.75 -0.84 -11.17
C GLY A 137 11.73 0.16 -10.65
N THR A 138 11.18 0.96 -11.55
CA THR A 138 10.16 1.96 -11.22
C THR A 138 8.89 1.77 -12.03
N VAL A 139 7.76 2.18 -11.45
CA VAL A 139 6.45 2.27 -12.12
C VAL A 139 5.94 3.67 -11.89
N GLY A 140 5.99 4.50 -12.94
CA GLY A 140 5.97 5.95 -12.77
C GLY A 140 7.21 6.38 -11.98
N GLU A 141 6.97 7.07 -10.86
CA GLU A 141 8.02 7.52 -9.94
C GLU A 141 8.20 6.60 -8.72
N ILE A 142 7.39 5.54 -8.62
CA ILE A 142 7.44 4.61 -7.49
C ILE A 142 8.55 3.61 -7.72
N GLU A 143 9.49 3.51 -6.79
CA GLU A 143 10.46 2.42 -6.80
C GLU A 143 9.82 1.15 -6.25
N VAL A 144 10.08 0.04 -6.92
CA VAL A 144 9.52 -1.26 -6.59
C VAL A 144 10.67 -2.24 -6.38
N GLY A 145 10.55 -3.08 -5.36
CA GLY A 145 11.44 -4.20 -5.20
C GLY A 145 10.93 -5.22 -4.21
N THR A 146 11.80 -6.19 -3.91
CA THR A 146 11.51 -7.27 -2.98
C THR A 146 12.54 -7.34 -1.89
N SER A 147 12.17 -7.93 -0.77
CA SER A 147 13.09 -8.28 0.32
C SER A 147 12.64 -9.60 0.94
N VAL A 148 13.45 -10.15 1.84
CA VAL A 148 13.06 -11.33 2.62
C VAL A 148 13.05 -10.94 4.10
N GLN A 149 11.91 -11.13 4.77
CA GLN A 149 11.77 -10.89 6.20
C GLN A 149 11.33 -12.17 6.90
N ALA A 150 12.06 -12.61 7.92
CA ALA A 150 11.78 -13.85 8.64
C ALA A 150 11.63 -15.11 7.74
N GLY A 151 12.28 -15.12 6.56
CA GLY A 151 12.18 -16.19 5.58
C GLY A 151 11.01 -16.08 4.60
N GLU A 152 10.21 -15.02 4.70
CA GLU A 152 9.07 -14.75 3.81
C GLU A 152 9.41 -13.69 2.77
N PRO A 153 8.96 -13.85 1.51
CA PRO A 153 9.10 -12.81 0.50
C PRO A 153 8.21 -11.62 0.82
N CYS A 154 8.79 -10.43 0.73
CA CYS A 154 8.08 -9.17 0.87
C CYS A 154 8.18 -8.39 -0.43
N LEU A 155 7.08 -7.77 -0.82
CA LEU A 155 7.02 -6.74 -1.84
C LEU A 155 7.08 -5.38 -1.13
N TRP A 156 7.94 -4.49 -1.60
CA TRP A 156 7.99 -3.12 -1.09
C TRP A 156 7.86 -2.08 -2.21
N LEU A 157 7.29 -0.93 -1.85
CA LEU A 157 7.11 0.24 -2.69
C LEU A 157 7.71 1.45 -1.97
N ARG A 158 8.57 2.21 -2.65
CA ARG A 158 9.10 3.48 -2.16
C ARG A 158 8.46 4.59 -2.98
N VAL A 159 7.56 5.33 -2.34
CA VAL A 159 6.71 6.33 -2.97
C VAL A 159 7.26 7.71 -2.63
N PRO A 160 7.69 8.50 -3.63
CA PRO A 160 8.04 9.89 -3.38
C PRO A 160 6.77 10.63 -2.95
N ILE A 161 6.85 11.36 -1.84
CA ILE A 161 5.75 12.20 -1.40
C ILE A 161 6.16 13.66 -1.52
N GLU A 162 5.42 14.39 -2.33
CA GLU A 162 5.40 15.83 -2.30
C GLU A 162 4.20 16.27 -1.46
N PHE A 163 4.48 16.68 -0.22
CA PHE A 163 3.46 17.34 0.57
C PHE A 163 3.29 18.76 0.04
N ALA A 164 2.04 19.20 -0.13
CA ALA A 164 1.77 20.61 -0.36
C ALA A 164 2.38 21.42 0.79
N ASP A 165 3.08 22.51 0.43
CA ASP A 165 3.81 23.38 1.35
C ASP A 165 3.02 23.64 2.64
N GLY A 166 3.61 23.30 3.79
CA GLY A 166 3.06 23.61 5.10
C GLY A 166 2.23 22.51 5.79
N PHE A 167 2.00 21.33 5.19
CA PHE A 167 1.26 20.26 5.87
C PHE A 167 2.08 19.54 6.97
N PHE A 168 3.39 19.32 6.75
CA PHE A 168 4.31 18.76 7.74
C PHE A 168 5.51 19.70 8.06
N GLY A 169 5.45 20.96 7.63
CA GLY A 169 6.62 21.84 7.58
C GLY A 169 7.59 21.43 6.46
N ASP A 170 8.62 22.23 6.20
CA ASP A 170 9.58 22.05 5.10
C ASP A 170 10.47 20.78 5.21
N GLU A 171 10.16 19.85 6.12
CA GLU A 171 11.12 18.88 6.66
C GLU A 171 10.86 17.42 6.25
N MET A 172 9.69 17.07 5.69
CA MET A 172 9.44 15.72 5.17
C MET A 172 9.70 15.64 3.66
N THR A 173 10.95 15.37 3.31
CA THR A 173 11.40 15.07 1.93
C THR A 173 11.74 13.59 1.71
N GLU A 174 11.66 12.78 2.76
CA GLU A 174 11.94 11.35 2.64
C GLU A 174 10.74 10.63 2.01
N PRO A 175 10.98 9.74 1.02
CA PRO A 175 9.92 8.92 0.44
C PRO A 175 9.32 7.99 1.49
N ILE A 176 8.01 7.74 1.39
CA ILE A 176 7.36 6.76 2.26
C ILE A 176 7.53 5.37 1.66
N GLU A 177 7.89 4.44 2.52
CA GLU A 177 8.07 3.04 2.17
C GLU A 177 6.88 2.21 2.68
N PHE A 178 6.35 1.38 1.80
CA PHE A 178 5.31 0.41 2.09
C PHE A 178 5.86 -0.98 1.84
N ALA A 179 5.45 -1.95 2.65
CA ALA A 179 5.77 -3.33 2.39
C ALA A 179 4.64 -4.25 2.82
N ASP A 180 4.48 -5.33 2.08
CA ASP A 180 3.63 -6.45 2.43
C ASP A 180 4.45 -7.74 2.30
N CYS A 181 4.33 -8.62 3.29
CA CYS A 181 5.03 -9.90 3.35
C CYS A 181 3.99 -11.00 3.42
N ALA A 182 4.20 -12.06 2.65
CA ALA A 182 3.28 -13.19 2.67
C ALA A 182 4.06 -14.50 2.51
N PRO A 183 3.79 -15.51 3.34
CA PRO A 183 4.37 -16.83 3.15
C PRO A 183 3.74 -17.52 1.94
N GLU A 184 4.48 -18.42 1.30
CA GLU A 184 3.90 -19.26 0.25
C GLU A 184 2.71 -20.08 0.80
N PRO A 185 1.62 -20.25 0.03
CA PRO A 185 1.44 -19.85 -1.38
C PRO A 185 0.76 -18.48 -1.54
N PHE A 186 0.70 -17.67 -0.48
CA PHE A 186 0.12 -16.34 -0.56
C PHE A 186 1.05 -15.40 -1.33
N ILE A 187 0.43 -14.47 -2.05
CA ILE A 187 1.12 -13.49 -2.88
C ILE A 187 1.11 -12.16 -2.15
N PRO A 188 2.28 -11.58 -1.82
CA PRO A 188 2.40 -10.23 -1.32
C PRO A 188 1.72 -9.24 -2.27
N ARG A 189 0.86 -8.37 -1.73
CA ARG A 189 0.06 -7.42 -2.50
C ARG A 189 -0.03 -6.06 -1.83
N LEU A 190 0.35 -5.04 -2.59
CA LEU A 190 0.20 -3.64 -2.18
C LEU A 190 -0.74 -2.92 -3.14
N ARG A 191 -1.60 -2.05 -2.59
CA ARG A 191 -2.54 -1.26 -3.38
C ARG A 191 -2.36 0.23 -3.09
N LEU A 192 -2.22 1.01 -4.16
CA LEU A 192 -2.12 2.46 -4.12
C LEU A 192 -3.29 3.09 -4.84
N THR A 193 -3.73 4.26 -4.40
CA THR A 193 -4.80 5.01 -5.07
C THR A 193 -4.23 6.30 -5.65
N VAL A 194 -4.46 6.52 -6.94
CA VAL A 194 -3.95 7.69 -7.65
C VAL A 194 -4.83 8.90 -7.36
N GLY A 195 -4.26 10.01 -6.89
CA GLY A 195 -4.94 11.32 -6.81
C GLY A 195 -6.04 11.48 -5.75
N ALA A 196 -6.32 10.49 -4.90
CA ALA A 196 -7.36 10.59 -3.87
C ALA A 196 -6.78 10.86 -2.48
N MET A 197 -6.46 12.12 -2.17
CA MET A 197 -6.19 12.54 -0.78
C MET A 197 -7.50 12.76 -0.01
N ASN A 198 -8.32 11.71 0.14
CA ASN A 198 -9.51 11.81 0.99
C ASN A 198 -9.13 11.48 2.44
N GLY A 199 -8.47 12.42 3.11
CA GLY A 199 -8.46 12.72 4.56
C GLY A 199 -8.47 11.62 5.64
N GLY A 200 -8.38 10.34 5.29
CA GLY A 200 -8.47 9.21 6.19
C GLY A 200 -7.23 8.35 6.07
N TRP A 201 -6.68 7.94 7.21
CA TRP A 201 -5.55 7.00 7.34
C TRP A 201 -5.95 5.56 6.97
N GLY A 202 -6.71 5.38 5.88
CA GLY A 202 -7.03 4.06 5.35
C GLY A 202 -5.81 3.40 4.73
N SER A 203 -5.89 2.09 4.47
CA SER A 203 -4.86 1.27 3.83
C SER A 203 -4.57 1.62 2.36
N THR A 204 -4.99 2.80 1.90
CA THR A 204 -4.80 3.30 0.54
C THR A 204 -4.09 4.63 0.60
N PHE A 205 -2.86 4.64 0.10
CA PHE A 205 -2.01 5.82 0.14
C PHE A 205 -2.16 6.61 -1.17
N PRO A 206 -2.41 7.93 -1.08
CA PRO A 206 -2.52 8.76 -2.26
C PRO A 206 -1.14 8.95 -2.89
N VAL A 207 -1.04 8.65 -4.17
CA VAL A 207 0.08 9.11 -5.02
C VAL A 207 -0.38 10.28 -5.87
N THR A 208 0.52 11.21 -6.18
CA THR A 208 0.18 12.35 -7.03
C THR A 208 -0.28 11.85 -8.40
N ALA A 209 -1.26 12.52 -9.00
CA ALA A 209 -1.72 12.17 -10.34
C ALA A 209 -0.60 12.31 -11.38
N ASP A 210 0.36 13.19 -11.14
CA ASP A 210 1.51 13.44 -12.02
C ASP A 210 2.47 12.26 -12.09
N ALA A 211 2.57 11.43 -11.05
CA ALA A 211 3.34 10.19 -11.08
C ALA A 211 2.75 9.15 -12.05
N PHE A 212 1.47 9.29 -12.41
CA PHE A 212 0.74 8.38 -13.29
C PHE A 212 -0.17 9.15 -14.26
N PRO A 213 0.38 9.86 -15.26
CA PRO A 213 -0.40 10.75 -16.13
C PRO A 213 -1.46 10.01 -16.96
N ASP A 214 -1.25 8.71 -17.22
CA ASP A 214 -2.16 7.86 -17.99
C ASP A 214 -3.18 7.11 -17.10
N VAL A 215 -3.12 7.26 -15.77
CA VAL A 215 -4.03 6.62 -14.83
C VAL A 215 -5.03 7.64 -14.31
N PRO A 216 -6.36 7.43 -14.50
CA PRO A 216 -7.36 8.37 -14.00
C PRO A 216 -7.27 8.53 -12.48
N ALA A 217 -7.36 9.76 -11.99
CA ALA A 217 -7.48 10.02 -10.55
C ALA A 217 -8.68 9.26 -9.95
N GLY A 218 -8.49 8.73 -8.75
CA GLY A 218 -9.41 7.80 -8.07
C GLY A 218 -9.21 6.33 -8.44
N SER A 219 -8.40 6.00 -9.45
CA SER A 219 -8.07 4.60 -9.77
C SER A 219 -7.12 4.01 -8.75
N SER A 220 -7.15 2.68 -8.60
CA SER A 220 -6.20 1.96 -7.77
C SER A 220 -5.21 1.16 -8.62
N LEU A 221 -3.93 1.16 -8.25
CA LEU A 221 -2.89 0.30 -8.78
C LEU A 221 -2.61 -0.81 -7.76
N GLU A 222 -2.75 -2.07 -8.18
CA GLU A 222 -2.38 -3.23 -7.38
C GLU A 222 -1.05 -3.78 -7.89
N PHE A 223 -0.08 -3.90 -6.97
CA PHE A 223 1.21 -4.52 -7.18
C PHE A 223 1.18 -5.90 -6.53
N SER A 224 1.56 -6.93 -7.27
CA SER A 224 1.58 -8.30 -6.78
C SER A 224 2.89 -8.98 -7.17
N LEU A 225 3.52 -9.67 -6.22
CA LEU A 225 4.76 -10.43 -6.46
C LEU A 225 4.44 -11.91 -6.73
N ARG A 226 4.77 -12.41 -7.92
CA ARG A 226 4.62 -13.83 -8.27
C ARG A 226 5.93 -14.37 -8.77
N ASP A 227 6.44 -15.40 -8.10
CA ASP A 227 7.78 -15.93 -8.33
C ASP A 227 8.80 -14.78 -8.19
N ASP A 228 9.37 -14.30 -9.30
CA ASP A 228 10.28 -13.15 -9.37
C ASP A 228 9.78 -12.05 -10.33
N VAL A 229 8.46 -11.94 -10.48
CA VAL A 229 7.81 -10.97 -11.36
C VAL A 229 6.82 -10.14 -10.57
N VAL A 230 7.00 -8.82 -10.59
CA VAL A 230 6.00 -7.89 -10.07
C VAL A 230 5.03 -7.53 -11.17
N ILE A 231 3.76 -7.88 -10.97
CA ILE A 231 2.67 -7.56 -11.88
C ILE A 231 1.90 -6.39 -11.29
N VAL A 232 1.80 -5.30 -12.05
CA VAL A 232 1.01 -4.12 -11.70
C VAL A 232 -0.27 -4.12 -12.51
N ARG A 233 -1.42 -3.95 -11.87
CA ARG A 233 -2.74 -3.90 -12.51
C ARG A 233 -3.50 -2.67 -12.07
N LEU A 234 -4.27 -2.10 -13.00
CA LEU A 234 -5.36 -1.20 -12.63
C LEU A 234 -6.44 -2.05 -11.96
N ALA A 235 -6.60 -1.87 -10.65
CA ALA A 235 -7.74 -2.40 -9.93
C ALA A 235 -8.96 -1.54 -10.24
N GLU A 236 -10.10 -2.18 -10.48
CA GLU A 236 -11.37 -1.46 -10.55
C GLU A 236 -11.54 -0.63 -9.26
N PRO A 237 -11.99 0.63 -9.37
CA PRO A 237 -12.34 1.38 -8.17
C PRO A 237 -13.32 0.52 -7.40
N ALA A 238 -13.05 0.29 -6.11
CA ALA A 238 -13.96 -0.47 -5.28
C ALA A 238 -15.34 0.15 -5.47
N THR A 239 -16.29 -0.63 -6.00
CA THR A 239 -17.66 -0.14 -6.16
C THR A 239 -18.03 0.35 -4.77
N PRO A 240 -18.35 1.65 -4.59
CA PRO A 240 -18.61 2.18 -3.26
C PRO A 240 -19.66 1.25 -2.65
N SER A 241 -19.34 0.65 -1.50
CA SER A 241 -20.34 -0.14 -0.77
C SER A 241 -21.58 0.73 -0.72
N PRO A 242 -22.75 0.21 -1.15
CA PRO A 242 -23.97 0.99 -1.15
C PRO A 242 -24.07 1.63 0.22
N ALA A 243 -24.11 2.97 0.25
CA ALA A 243 -24.11 3.73 1.49
C ALA A 243 -25.13 3.04 2.40
N GLN A 244 -24.70 2.57 3.56
CA GLN A 244 -25.63 1.97 4.52
C GLN A 244 -26.63 3.07 4.82
N ASP A 245 -27.81 2.95 4.24
CA ASP A 245 -28.87 3.93 4.38
C ASP A 245 -29.12 4.04 5.88
N PRO A 246 -28.97 5.21 6.52
CA PRO A 246 -29.18 5.37 7.96
C PRO A 246 -30.67 5.27 8.34
N ALA A 247 -31.43 4.48 7.61
CA ALA A 247 -32.83 4.18 7.84
C ALA A 247 -32.93 2.84 8.58
N ASP A 248 -32.88 2.88 9.91
CA ASP A 248 -33.65 2.03 10.83
C ASP A 248 -33.16 2.26 12.27
N GLY A 249 -33.57 3.39 12.85
CA GLY A 249 -33.16 3.72 14.22
C GLY A 249 -33.85 4.92 14.83
N ALA A 250 -35.10 5.19 14.46
CA ALA A 250 -35.93 6.17 15.15
C ALA A 250 -37.40 5.72 15.15
N THR A 251 -37.74 4.81 16.05
CA THR A 251 -39.11 4.61 16.56
C THR A 251 -39.06 4.29 18.03
#